data_AF-A0A967F4P7-F1
#
_entry.id   AF-A0A967F4P7-F1
#
_cell.length_a   1.000
_cell.length_b   1.000
_cell.length_c   1.000
_cell.angle_alpha   90.00
_cell.angle_beta   90.00
_cell.angle_gamma   90.00
#
_symmetry.space_group_name_H-M   'P 1'
#
loop_
_entity.id
_entity.type
_entity.pdbx_description
1 polymer ?
#
loop_
_entity_poly.entity_id
_entity_poly.type
_entity_poly.pdbx_seq_one_letter_code
_entity_poly.pdbx_strand_id
1 'polypeptide(L)' 'IFGRVIEPILRNKCVDCHNPAKSTGGLLMHDLPSLLSGGIHGPAITPNRAGESLMIQRALLPLDHKEHMPPKG' A
#
# COMPACT_ATOMS: atom_id res chain seq x y z
N ILE A 1 -16.59 3.83 -7.60
CA ILE A 1 -16.01 2.50 -7.29
C ILE A 1 -14.94 2.62 -6.20
N PHE A 2 -13.84 3.36 -6.44
CA PHE A 2 -12.74 3.51 -5.47
C PHE A 2 -13.19 3.83 -4.03
N GLY A 3 -13.81 4.99 -3.79
CA GLY A 3 -14.16 5.43 -2.42
C GLY A 3 -15.20 4.58 -1.68
N ARG A 4 -15.98 3.75 -2.40
CA ARG A 4 -17.02 2.90 -1.77
C ARG A 4 -16.57 1.46 -1.54
N VAL A 5 -15.62 0.98 -2.33
CA VAL A 5 -15.22 -0.44 -2.33
C VAL A 5 -13.76 -0.61 -1.94
N ILE A 6 -12.86 0.21 -2.50
CA ILE A 6 -11.42 0.06 -2.32
C ILE A 6 -10.94 0.82 -1.09
N GLU A 7 -11.35 2.07 -0.94
CA GLU A 7 -10.90 2.93 0.17
C GLU A 7 -11.17 2.32 1.55
N PRO A 8 -12.35 1.73 1.87
CA PRO A 8 -12.57 1.11 3.17
C PRO A 8 -11.61 -0.06 3.46
N ILE A 9 -11.24 -0.83 2.44
CA ILE A 9 -10.30 -1.95 2.58
C ILE A 9 -8.90 -1.40 2.92
N LEU A 10 -8.45 -0.40 2.18
CA LEU A 10 -7.14 0.23 2.41
C LEU A 10 -7.09 0.90 3.78
N ARG A 11 -8.16 1.59 4.20
CA ARG A 11 -8.25 2.20 5.53
C ARG A 11 -8.07 1.16 6.65
N ASN A 12 -8.68 -0.02 6.51
CA ASN A 12 -8.64 -1.05 7.54
C ASN A 12 -7.36 -1.91 7.55
N LYS A 13 -6.58 -1.91 6.47
CA LYS A 13 -5.46 -2.85 6.29
C LYS A 13 -4.10 -2.20 6.05
N CYS A 14 -4.09 -0.95 5.57
CA CYS A 14 -2.87 -0.29 5.14
C CYS A 14 -2.66 1.06 5.85
N VAL A 15 -3.74 1.83 6.06
CA VAL A 15 -3.64 3.21 6.53
C VAL A 15 -3.14 3.30 7.98
N ASP A 16 -3.31 2.28 8.83
CA ASP A 16 -2.78 2.32 10.21
C ASP A 16 -1.27 2.60 10.29
N CYS A 17 -0.50 2.19 9.28
CA CYS A 17 0.96 2.39 9.19
C CYS A 17 1.42 3.26 8.00
N HIS A 18 0.52 3.59 7.07
CA HIS A 18 0.80 4.38 5.86
C HIS A 18 -0.12 5.61 5.77
N ASN A 19 0.00 6.49 6.76
CA ASN A 19 -0.80 7.71 6.92
C ASN A 19 0.10 8.92 7.24
N PRO A 20 -0.44 10.16 7.22
CA PRO A 20 0.34 11.36 7.47
C PRO A 20 1.04 11.42 8.84
N ALA A 21 0.48 10.76 9.87
CA ALA A 21 1.10 10.69 11.20
C ALA A 21 2.17 9.58 11.31
N LYS A 22 2.02 8.50 10.55
CA LYS A 22 2.95 7.36 10.50
C LYS A 22 3.13 6.94 9.05
N SER A 23 4.23 7.39 8.44
CA SER A 23 4.55 7.17 7.02
C SER A 23 5.73 6.19 6.88
N THR A 24 5.49 4.92 7.21
CA THR A 24 6.53 3.88 7.07
C THR A 24 6.96 3.76 5.61
N GLY A 25 8.26 3.89 5.35
CA GLY A 25 8.80 3.89 3.98
C GLY A 25 8.39 5.10 3.13
N GLY A 26 7.97 6.20 3.77
CA GLY A 26 7.50 7.40 3.08
C GLY A 26 6.20 7.22 2.29
N LEU A 27 5.49 6.10 2.51
CA LEU A 27 4.31 5.74 1.76
C LEU A 27 3.03 6.20 2.47
N LEU A 28 2.16 6.86 1.70
CA LEU A 28 0.81 7.25 2.11
C LEU A 28 -0.22 6.48 1.27
N MET A 29 -1.25 5.93 1.93
CA MET A 29 -2.27 5.11 1.25
C MET A 29 -3.71 5.55 1.56
N HIS A 30 -3.87 6.76 2.13
CA HIS A 30 -5.15 7.28 2.59
C HIS A 30 -6.01 7.92 1.47
N ASP A 31 -5.44 8.19 0.31
CA ASP A 31 -6.15 8.69 -0.87
C ASP A 31 -5.53 8.19 -2.18
N LEU A 32 -6.23 8.40 -3.30
CA LEU A 32 -5.79 7.94 -4.62
C LEU A 32 -4.49 8.64 -5.11
N PRO A 33 -4.33 9.97 -4.99
CA PRO A 33 -3.07 10.63 -5.36
C PRO A 33 -1.85 10.06 -4.63
N SER A 34 -1.98 9.78 -3.34
CA SER A 34 -0.91 9.20 -2.52
C SER A 34 -0.53 7.79 -2.98
N LEU A 35 -1.51 6.95 -3.34
CA LEU A 35 -1.26 5.61 -3.88
C LEU A 35 -0.47 5.65 -5.20
N LEU A 36 -0.72 6.65 -6.03
CA LEU A 36 -0.01 6.85 -7.31
C LEU A 36 1.39 7.44 -7.10
N SER A 37 1.54 8.36 -6.14
CA SER A 37 2.85 8.92 -5.77
C SER A 37 3.78 7.86 -5.16
N GLY A 38 3.22 6.96 -4.35
CA GLY A 38 3.99 5.91 -3.69
C GLY A 38 4.91 6.42 -2.58
N GLY A 39 5.93 5.62 -2.27
CA GLY A 39 6.92 5.93 -1.23
C GLY A 39 8.35 5.87 -1.76
N ILE A 40 9.32 5.61 -0.88
CA ILE A 40 10.75 5.60 -1.25
C ILE A 40 11.13 4.53 -2.29
N HIS A 41 10.28 3.52 -2.50
CA HIS A 41 10.48 2.47 -3.49
C HIS A 41 9.71 2.71 -4.80
N GLY A 42 9.07 3.87 -4.95
CA GLY A 42 8.24 4.21 -6.10
C GLY A 42 6.73 3.99 -5.86
N PRO A 43 5.93 4.02 -6.93
CA PRO A 43 4.46 3.95 -6.88
C PRO A 43 3.95 2.68 -6.18
N ALA A 44 2.93 2.80 -5.36
CA ALA A 44 2.29 1.63 -4.74
C ALA A 44 1.42 0.86 -5.75
N ILE A 45 0.82 1.59 -6.70
CA ILE A 45 -0.05 1.05 -7.74
C ILE A 45 0.48 1.48 -9.12
N THR A 46 0.58 0.52 -10.03
CA THR A 46 0.85 0.73 -11.44
C THR A 46 -0.45 0.57 -12.22
N PRO A 47 -1.04 1.65 -12.78
CA PRO A 47 -2.30 1.58 -13.51
C PRO A 47 -2.25 0.55 -14.64
N ASN A 48 -3.35 -0.22 -14.78
CA ASN A 48 -3.51 -1.30 -15.76
C ASN A 48 -2.51 -2.47 -15.64
N ARG A 49 -1.65 -2.49 -14.61
CA ARG A 49 -0.65 -3.53 -14.38
C ARG A 49 -0.63 -3.96 -12.92
N ALA A 50 -1.70 -4.65 -12.51
CA ALA A 50 -1.87 -5.09 -11.13
C ALA A 50 -0.69 -5.94 -10.62
N GLY A 51 -0.17 -6.88 -11.43
CA GLY A 51 0.96 -7.72 -11.04
C GLY A 51 2.30 -6.98 -10.88
N GLU A 52 2.44 -5.79 -11.48
CA GLU A 52 3.62 -4.92 -11.34
C GLU A 52 3.45 -3.90 -10.20
N SER A 53 2.30 -3.88 -9.52
CA SER A 53 2.05 -2.94 -8.42
C SER A 53 2.75 -3.41 -7.16
N LEU A 54 3.64 -2.59 -6.60
CA LEU A 54 4.41 -2.94 -5.40
C LEU A 54 3.54 -3.33 -4.21
N MET A 55 2.38 -2.68 -4.05
CA MET A 55 1.40 -3.04 -3.01
C MET A 55 0.98 -4.51 -3.11
N ILE A 56 0.70 -4.99 -4.33
CA ILE A 56 0.26 -6.37 -4.57
C ILE A 56 1.44 -7.32 -4.40
N GLN A 57 2.62 -6.99 -4.95
CA GLN A 57 3.81 -7.82 -4.80
C GLN A 57 4.17 -8.03 -3.33
N ARG A 58 4.18 -6.96 -2.52
CA ARG A 58 4.52 -7.04 -1.08
C ARG A 58 3.48 -7.82 -0.26
N ALA A 59 2.20 -7.72 -0.61
CA ALA A 59 1.13 -8.45 0.07
C ALA A 59 1.10 -9.95 -0.29
N LEU A 60 1.75 -10.35 -1.38
CA LEU A 60 1.82 -11.75 -1.83
C LEU A 60 3.16 -12.42 -1.52
N LEU A 61 4.09 -11.72 -0.88
CA LEU A 61 5.34 -12.32 -0.42
C LEU A 61 5.06 -13.42 0.63
N PRO A 62 6.02 -14.32 0.89
CA PRO A 62 5.96 -15.18 2.06
C PRO A 62 5.83 -14.36 3.35
N LEU A 63 5.05 -14.84 4.33
CA LEU A 63 4.76 -14.11 5.58
C LEU A 63 6.02 -13.83 6.43
N ASP A 64 7.08 -14.61 6.25
CA ASP A 64 8.38 -14.47 6.91
C ASP A 64 9.35 -13.56 6.12
N HIS A 65 8.98 -13.12 4.92
CA HIS A 65 9.79 -12.23 4.14
C HIS A 65 9.83 -10.83 4.78
N LYS A 66 11.03 -10.26 4.92
CA LYS A 66 11.26 -8.95 5.58
C LYS A 66 10.47 -7.78 4.98
N GLU A 67 10.13 -7.87 3.69
CA GLU A 67 9.37 -6.85 2.95
C GLU A 67 7.88 -7.18 2.81
N HIS A 68 7.43 -8.30 3.39
CA HIS A 68 6.02 -8.64 3.41
C HIS A 68 5.22 -7.53 4.11
N MET A 69 4.11 -7.15 3.51
CA MET A 69 3.19 -6.17 4.08
C MET A 69 1.81 -6.81 4.31
N PRO A 70 1.22 -6.67 5.52
CA PRO A 70 1.78 -6.00 6.69
C PRO A 70 2.99 -6.76 7.26
N PRO A 71 3.91 -6.08 7.96
CA PRO A 71 5.01 -6.75 8.64
C PRO A 71 4.46 -7.73 9.67
N LYS A 72 5.24 -8.77 9.98
CA LYS A 72 4.94 -9.64 11.11
C LYS A 72 4.94 -8.79 12.38
N GLY A 73 3.85 -8.88 13.15
CA GLY A 73 3.63 -8.12 14.39
C GLY A 73 4.74 -8.30 15.41
#